data_AF-A0A8T0N911-F1
#
_entry.id   AF-A0A8T0N911-F1
#
_cell.length_a   1.000
_cell.length_b   1.000
_cell.length_c   1.000
_cell.angle_alpha   90.00
_cell.angle_beta   90.00
_cell.angle_gamma   90.00
#
_symmetry.space_group_name_H-M   'P 1'
#
loop_
_entity.id
_entity.type
_entity.pdbx_description
1 polymer ?
#
loop_
_entity_poly.entity_id
_entity_poly.type
_entity_poly.pdbx_seq_one_letter_code
_entity_poly.pdbx_strand_id
1 'polypeptide(L)'
;MEDEDAGPGGGGEASPPHHAAASGDRARDMAASPTSSRSVTQTVNGSHRFVIQGYSLAKGMGVGKHIASETFTVGGYQWAIYFYPDGKNPEDNSAYVSVFIALASEGTDVRALFELTLLDQSGKGKHKVHSHFDRSLESGPYTLKYRGSMWGYKRFFRRTALETSDFLKDDCLKINCTVGVVVSTMDYSRPHSIEVPESDIGYHFGTLLDTQEGVDVIFRVAGEEFHAHKLVLAARSSFFRSEFFDHESDEEKNEADVWNEIKEIVIDDMDPKVFRAVLHFIYRDNLVNDDELSASSSDCSIFDTLAGKLMAAADKYDLPRLRLLCESYLCKHISVNSVATTLALADQHHAMELKSVCLKFAAENLSAVIRTEGFDYLKDNCPSLQSEILRTVAGCEEQCSSGGKSQSVWAQLSDGGDTSGRRVRPRV
;
A
#
# COMPACT_ATOMS: atom_id res chain seq x y z
N MET A 1 68.71 -22.17 32.32
CA MET A 1 68.86 -23.57 31.89
C MET A 1 68.22 -23.65 30.53
N GLU A 2 68.91 -23.51 29.41
CA GLU A 2 70.31 -23.30 28.96
C GLU A 2 70.10 -23.05 27.44
N ASP A 3 70.44 -21.86 26.93
CA ASP A 3 71.60 -21.56 26.05
C ASP A 3 71.47 -22.13 24.61
N GLU A 4 71.33 -21.25 23.59
CA GLU A 4 72.39 -20.80 22.63
C GLU A 4 72.68 -21.86 21.55
N ASP A 5 73.09 -21.59 20.31
CA ASP A 5 73.25 -20.47 19.37
C ASP A 5 73.76 -21.14 18.05
N ALA A 6 73.87 -20.36 16.97
CA ALA A 6 74.81 -20.54 15.85
C ALA A 6 74.38 -21.36 14.60
N GLY A 7 74.12 -20.63 13.50
CA GLY A 7 74.67 -20.98 12.17
C GLY A 7 76.19 -20.72 12.12
N PRO A 8 76.95 -20.91 11.01
CA PRO A 8 76.66 -20.29 9.70
C PRO A 8 77.25 -21.01 8.44
N GLY A 9 77.11 -20.36 7.27
CA GLY A 9 78.02 -20.43 6.10
C GLY A 9 77.69 -21.51 5.05
N GLY A 10 77.76 -21.29 3.73
CA GLY A 10 78.37 -20.24 2.92
C GLY A 10 79.09 -20.89 1.71
N GLY A 11 78.82 -20.41 0.47
CA GLY A 11 79.50 -20.77 -0.78
C GLY A 11 78.60 -21.54 -1.77
N GLY A 12 78.41 -21.19 -3.04
CA GLY A 12 79.12 -20.29 -3.94
C GLY A 12 79.48 -21.03 -5.24
N GLU A 13 78.79 -20.72 -6.36
CA GLU A 13 79.21 -20.84 -7.79
C GLU A 13 79.63 -22.24 -8.35
N ALA A 14 79.60 -22.57 -9.65
CA ALA A 14 78.88 -22.15 -10.86
C ALA A 14 79.24 -23.14 -12.01
N SER A 15 78.22 -23.56 -12.80
CA SER A 15 78.26 -23.83 -14.28
C SER A 15 78.84 -25.15 -14.86
N PRO A 16 78.59 -25.50 -16.17
CA PRO A 16 77.35 -25.53 -16.99
C PRO A 16 77.24 -26.88 -17.80
N PRO A 17 76.76 -26.94 -19.06
CA PRO A 17 75.38 -27.19 -19.53
C PRO A 17 75.23 -28.54 -20.28
N HIS A 18 74.02 -28.95 -20.67
CA HIS A 18 73.78 -29.58 -21.98
C HIS A 18 72.29 -29.54 -22.33
N HIS A 19 71.99 -28.85 -23.44
CA HIS A 19 70.71 -28.89 -24.15
C HIS A 19 70.43 -30.29 -24.71
N ALA A 20 69.19 -30.77 -24.58
CA ALA A 20 68.45 -31.40 -25.68
C ALA A 20 66.96 -31.52 -25.33
N ALA A 21 66.12 -31.37 -26.35
CA ALA A 21 64.71 -31.05 -26.29
C ALA A 21 63.77 -32.26 -26.08
N ALA A 22 62.54 -31.93 -25.66
CA ALA A 22 61.28 -32.23 -26.34
C ALA A 22 60.21 -32.97 -25.50
N SER A 23 59.03 -32.32 -25.53
CA SER A 23 57.68 -32.90 -25.54
C SER A 23 57.22 -33.77 -24.37
N GLY A 24 56.45 -33.13 -23.49
CA GLY A 24 55.05 -33.45 -23.23
C GLY A 24 54.76 -34.76 -22.49
N ASP A 25 54.29 -34.64 -21.25
CA ASP A 25 52.89 -35.01 -21.01
C ASP A 25 52.32 -34.30 -19.78
N ARG A 26 51.04 -33.94 -19.90
CA ARG A 26 50.26 -33.26 -18.87
C ARG A 26 49.70 -34.29 -17.91
N ALA A 27 50.07 -34.22 -16.63
CA ALA A 27 49.21 -34.67 -15.54
C ALA A 27 48.85 -33.45 -14.70
N ARG A 28 47.66 -32.90 -14.97
CA ARG A 28 47.04 -31.80 -14.24
C ARG A 28 46.78 -32.22 -12.80
N ASP A 29 47.23 -31.39 -11.87
CA ASP A 29 46.67 -31.32 -10.52
C ASP A 29 45.14 -31.22 -10.59
N MET A 30 44.44 -32.16 -9.94
CA MET A 30 43.01 -32.03 -9.67
C MET A 30 42.83 -30.98 -8.57
N ALA A 31 42.63 -29.73 -8.97
CA ALA A 31 42.09 -28.69 -8.10
C ALA A 31 40.64 -29.07 -7.72
N ALA A 32 40.41 -29.40 -6.45
CA ALA A 32 39.07 -29.49 -5.90
C ALA A 32 38.40 -28.10 -5.97
N SER A 33 37.21 -28.03 -6.57
CA SER A 33 36.42 -26.80 -6.67
C SER A 33 36.07 -26.24 -5.27
N PRO A 34 36.30 -24.95 -4.96
CA PRO A 34 36.17 -24.41 -3.60
C PRO A 34 34.76 -23.88 -3.28
N THR A 35 33.72 -24.28 -4.01
CA THR A 35 32.38 -23.73 -3.82
C THR A 35 31.52 -24.65 -2.96
N SER A 36 31.14 -24.16 -1.78
CA SER A 36 30.17 -24.78 -0.89
C SER A 36 28.97 -23.84 -0.73
N SER A 37 27.76 -24.40 -0.70
CA SER A 37 26.54 -23.64 -0.41
C SER A 37 25.74 -24.36 0.68
N ARG A 38 25.15 -23.58 1.59
CA ARG A 38 24.24 -24.05 2.63
C ARG A 38 22.86 -23.45 2.41
N SER A 39 21.86 -24.29 2.19
CA SER A 39 20.46 -23.88 2.27
C SER A 39 19.99 -24.03 3.71
N VAL A 40 19.43 -22.96 4.27
CA VAL A 40 18.77 -22.97 5.57
C VAL A 40 17.28 -22.81 5.33
N THR A 41 16.52 -23.85 5.68
CA THR A 41 15.06 -23.81 5.64
C THR A 41 14.56 -23.62 7.07
N GLN A 42 13.84 -22.53 7.30
CA GLN A 42 13.29 -22.19 8.61
C GLN A 42 11.81 -21.82 8.49
N THR A 43 11.12 -21.77 9.62
CA THR A 43 9.71 -21.38 9.68
C THR A 43 9.59 -20.01 10.34
N VAL A 44 8.93 -19.07 9.66
CA VAL A 44 8.53 -17.78 10.23
C VAL A 44 7.13 -17.93 10.79
N ASN A 45 7.00 -17.81 12.10
CA ASN A 45 5.72 -18.00 12.80
C ASN A 45 5.03 -16.66 13.07
N GLY A 46 3.71 -16.64 12.96
CA GLY A 46 2.87 -15.52 13.38
C GLY A 46 1.51 -16.03 13.83
N SER A 47 0.82 -15.25 14.65
CA SER A 47 -0.50 -15.62 15.19
C SER A 47 -1.51 -14.51 15.00
N HIS A 48 -2.77 -14.88 14.78
CA HIS A 48 -3.87 -13.94 14.62
C HIS A 48 -5.10 -14.43 15.37
N ARG A 49 -5.72 -13.53 16.13
CA ARG A 49 -6.92 -13.79 16.91
C ARG A 49 -8.13 -13.21 16.22
N PHE A 50 -9.05 -14.07 15.83
CA PHE A 50 -10.30 -13.72 15.18
C PHE A 50 -11.48 -13.89 16.14
N VAL A 51 -12.20 -12.80 16.36
CA VAL A 51 -13.37 -12.73 17.24
C VAL A 51 -14.61 -12.55 16.37
N ILE A 52 -15.54 -13.49 16.45
CA ILE A 52 -16.82 -13.44 15.75
C ILE A 52 -17.89 -13.14 16.79
N GLN A 53 -18.44 -11.93 16.73
CA GLN A 53 -19.58 -11.52 17.54
C GLN A 53 -20.85 -11.60 16.71
N GLY A 54 -21.95 -12.08 17.30
CA GLY A 54 -23.21 -12.28 16.58
C GLY A 54 -23.32 -13.66 15.92
N TYR A 55 -22.79 -14.72 16.53
CA TYR A 55 -22.83 -16.08 15.96
C TYR A 55 -24.26 -16.53 15.60
N SER A 56 -25.25 -16.14 16.40
CA SER A 56 -26.66 -16.43 16.21
C SER A 56 -27.23 -15.86 14.90
N LEU A 57 -26.66 -14.75 14.41
CA LEU A 57 -26.99 -14.14 13.12
C LEU A 57 -26.14 -14.73 11.97
N ALA A 58 -24.92 -15.17 12.30
CA ALA A 58 -24.03 -15.82 11.35
C ALA A 58 -24.51 -17.22 10.94
N LYS A 59 -25.11 -17.97 11.88
CA LYS A 59 -25.67 -19.29 11.58
C LYS A 59 -26.92 -19.17 10.71
N GLY A 60 -27.08 -20.08 9.76
CA GLY A 60 -28.15 -20.00 8.75
C GLY A 60 -27.79 -19.19 7.51
N MET A 61 -26.57 -18.65 7.41
CA MET A 61 -26.08 -17.99 6.18
C MET A 61 -26.01 -18.94 4.97
N GLY A 62 -26.02 -20.26 5.20
CA GLY A 62 -26.04 -21.29 4.18
C GLY A 62 -24.70 -21.99 4.02
N VAL A 63 -24.76 -23.26 3.61
CA VAL A 63 -23.58 -24.10 3.42
C VAL A 63 -22.63 -23.50 2.38
N GLY A 64 -21.34 -23.48 2.68
CA GLY A 64 -20.30 -22.93 1.80
C GLY A 64 -20.16 -21.41 1.88
N LYS A 65 -20.99 -20.71 2.65
CA LYS A 65 -20.80 -19.29 2.99
C LYS A 65 -19.93 -19.17 4.24
N HIS A 66 -19.10 -18.13 4.29
CA HIS A 66 -18.13 -17.93 5.37
C HIS A 66 -18.05 -16.48 5.79
N ILE A 67 -17.50 -16.30 6.98
CA ILE A 67 -17.02 -15.04 7.52
C ILE A 67 -15.49 -15.07 7.45
N ALA A 68 -14.89 -14.02 6.89
CA ALA A 68 -13.45 -13.86 6.84
C ALA A 68 -12.97 -12.96 7.99
N SER A 69 -11.80 -13.26 8.56
CA SER A 69 -11.07 -12.31 9.39
C SER A 69 -10.48 -11.19 8.53
N GLU A 70 -10.00 -10.13 9.19
CA GLU A 70 -9.03 -9.24 8.57
C GLU A 70 -7.78 -10.01 8.12
N THR A 71 -7.05 -9.44 7.17
CA THR A 71 -5.79 -10.03 6.72
C THR A 71 -4.67 -9.78 7.73
N PHE A 72 -3.76 -10.74 7.85
CA PHE A 72 -2.57 -10.61 8.70
C PHE A 72 -1.34 -11.15 7.99
N THR A 73 -0.17 -10.60 8.32
CA THR A 73 1.07 -10.86 7.58
C THR A 73 1.97 -11.82 8.33
N VAL A 74 2.37 -12.92 7.68
CA VAL A 74 3.36 -13.88 8.19
C VAL A 74 4.26 -14.34 7.04
N GLY A 75 5.58 -14.32 7.26
CA GLY A 75 6.55 -14.79 6.27
C GLY A 75 6.53 -14.02 4.94
N GLY A 76 6.12 -12.75 4.95
CA GLY A 76 5.98 -11.92 3.74
C GLY A 76 4.69 -12.11 2.95
N TYR A 77 3.76 -12.96 3.43
CA TYR A 77 2.47 -13.22 2.78
C TYR A 77 1.32 -12.75 3.66
N GLN A 78 0.19 -12.38 3.04
CA GLN A 78 -1.03 -12.05 3.74
C GLN A 78 -1.94 -13.27 3.82
N TRP A 79 -2.55 -13.46 4.99
CA TRP A 79 -3.38 -14.61 5.34
C TRP A 79 -4.72 -14.14 5.90
N ALA A 80 -5.75 -14.97 5.78
CA ALA A 80 -7.05 -14.73 6.41
C ALA A 80 -7.67 -16.02 6.92
N ILE A 81 -8.42 -15.95 8.02
CA ILE A 81 -9.16 -17.08 8.60
C ILE A 81 -10.57 -17.07 8.05
N TYR A 82 -11.02 -18.19 7.48
CA TYR A 82 -12.38 -18.37 6.99
C TYR A 82 -13.15 -19.31 7.93
N PHE A 83 -14.21 -18.79 8.53
CA PHE A 83 -15.14 -19.53 9.38
C PHE A 83 -16.45 -19.79 8.63
N TYR A 84 -16.87 -21.06 8.55
CA TYR A 84 -18.12 -21.49 7.93
C TYR A 84 -19.09 -21.96 9.02
N PRO A 85 -20.07 -21.13 9.44
CA PRO A 85 -21.02 -21.47 10.51
C PRO A 85 -21.91 -22.68 10.20
N ASP A 86 -22.28 -22.85 8.93
CA ASP A 86 -23.12 -23.97 8.44
C ASP A 86 -22.29 -25.02 7.69
N GLY A 87 -20.97 -24.99 7.85
CA GLY A 87 -20.04 -25.90 7.22
C GLY A 87 -19.72 -25.56 5.76
N LYS A 88 -18.64 -26.14 5.25
CA LYS A 88 -18.17 -25.92 3.88
C LYS A 88 -18.85 -26.81 2.83
N ASN A 89 -19.19 -28.04 3.21
CA ASN A 89 -19.64 -29.08 2.29
C ASN A 89 -21.14 -29.39 2.48
N PRO A 90 -21.97 -29.38 1.42
CA PRO A 90 -23.39 -29.74 1.49
C PRO A 90 -23.64 -31.13 2.08
N GLU A 91 -22.75 -32.08 1.81
CA GLU A 91 -22.81 -33.48 2.29
C GLU A 91 -22.88 -33.61 3.81
N ASP A 92 -22.40 -32.61 4.55
CA ASP A 92 -22.38 -32.61 6.01
C ASP A 92 -23.70 -32.11 6.61
N ASN A 93 -24.69 -31.73 5.80
CA ASN A 93 -26.02 -31.27 6.21
C ASN A 93 -25.98 -30.19 7.32
N SER A 94 -25.02 -29.26 7.24
CA SER A 94 -24.77 -28.23 8.25
C SER A 94 -24.49 -28.75 9.67
N ALA A 95 -24.07 -30.02 9.82
CA ALA A 95 -23.85 -30.63 11.14
C ALA A 95 -22.55 -30.14 11.82
N TYR A 96 -21.64 -29.53 11.06
CA TYR A 96 -20.32 -29.11 11.53
C TYR A 96 -20.05 -27.65 11.15
N VAL A 97 -19.33 -26.94 12.01
CA VAL A 97 -18.63 -25.72 11.61
C VAL A 97 -17.30 -26.09 10.95
N SER A 98 -16.87 -25.28 9.98
CA SER A 98 -15.58 -25.45 9.32
C SER A 98 -14.69 -24.24 9.54
N VAL A 99 -13.37 -24.46 9.63
CA VAL A 99 -12.37 -23.40 9.79
C VAL A 99 -11.21 -23.65 8.83
N PHE A 100 -10.82 -22.61 8.10
CA PHE A 100 -9.70 -22.65 7.16
C PHE A 100 -8.80 -21.44 7.33
N ILE A 101 -7.53 -21.64 7.04
CA ILE A 101 -6.57 -20.58 6.75
C ILE A 101 -6.46 -20.45 5.23
N ALA A 102 -6.53 -19.21 4.72
CA ALA A 102 -6.47 -18.90 3.30
C ALA A 102 -5.32 -17.93 3.00
N LEU A 103 -4.68 -18.13 1.86
CA LEU A 103 -3.69 -17.18 1.33
C LEU A 103 -4.44 -15.99 0.70
N ALA A 104 -4.25 -14.79 1.23
CA ALA A 104 -4.93 -13.58 0.79
C ALA A 104 -4.11 -12.74 -0.20
N SER A 105 -2.77 -12.83 -0.15
CA SER A 105 -1.86 -12.18 -1.11
C SER A 105 -1.64 -13.04 -2.36
N GLU A 106 -1.10 -12.43 -3.41
CA GLU A 106 -0.53 -13.18 -4.53
C GLU A 106 0.67 -14.01 -4.05
N GLY A 107 0.80 -15.24 -4.56
CA GLY A 107 1.88 -16.15 -4.21
C GLY A 107 1.68 -17.52 -4.84
N THR A 108 2.77 -18.15 -5.28
CA THR A 108 2.77 -19.49 -5.84
C THR A 108 3.53 -20.45 -4.93
N ASP A 109 2.98 -21.66 -4.77
CA ASP A 109 3.56 -22.75 -3.99
C ASP A 109 4.10 -22.37 -2.58
N VAL A 110 3.35 -21.52 -1.87
CA VAL A 110 3.68 -21.10 -0.51
C VAL A 110 3.52 -22.28 0.44
N ARG A 111 4.62 -22.72 1.06
CA ARG A 111 4.61 -23.81 2.04
C ARG A 111 4.38 -23.28 3.44
N ALA A 112 3.35 -23.75 4.13
CA ALA A 112 3.01 -23.33 5.47
C ALA A 112 2.51 -24.47 6.37
N LEU A 113 2.88 -24.37 7.64
CA LEU A 113 2.26 -25.07 8.75
C LEU A 113 1.19 -24.16 9.35
N PHE A 114 0.19 -24.76 9.99
CA PHE A 114 -0.79 -23.96 10.71
C PHE A 114 -1.33 -24.70 11.94
N GLU A 115 -1.84 -23.91 12.86
CA GLU A 115 -2.62 -24.35 14.00
C GLU A 115 -3.92 -23.54 14.03
N LEU A 116 -5.04 -24.23 14.25
CA LEU A 116 -6.34 -23.61 14.44
C LEU A 116 -6.88 -24.00 15.82
N THR A 117 -7.08 -22.98 16.65
CA THR A 117 -7.44 -23.15 18.05
C THR A 117 -8.75 -22.42 18.33
N LEU A 118 -9.75 -23.18 18.76
CA LEU A 118 -11.00 -22.63 19.26
C LEU A 118 -10.88 -22.41 20.77
N LEU A 119 -11.05 -21.16 21.20
CA LEU A 119 -10.72 -20.77 22.56
C LEU A 119 -11.87 -21.05 23.53
N ASP A 120 -11.60 -21.84 24.57
CA ASP A 120 -12.43 -21.94 25.77
C ASP A 120 -12.59 -20.56 26.43
N GLN A 121 -13.83 -20.22 26.77
CA GLN A 121 -14.19 -18.97 27.40
C GLN A 121 -14.68 -19.15 28.85
N SER A 122 -14.62 -20.37 29.40
CA SER A 122 -14.93 -20.64 30.82
C SER A 122 -13.81 -20.22 31.79
N GLY A 123 -12.64 -19.84 31.28
CA GLY A 123 -11.44 -19.56 32.09
C GLY A 123 -10.67 -20.80 32.52
N LYS A 124 -11.05 -22.01 32.07
CA LYS A 124 -10.39 -23.28 32.43
C LYS A 124 -9.24 -23.65 31.48
N GLY A 125 -9.04 -22.88 30.41
CA GLY A 125 -7.96 -23.09 29.43
C GLY A 125 -8.14 -24.33 28.56
N LYS A 126 -9.36 -24.87 28.45
CA LYS A 126 -9.65 -26.11 27.71
C LYS A 126 -9.88 -25.86 26.23
N HIS A 127 -8.90 -25.27 25.55
CA HIS A 127 -9.00 -24.93 24.13
C HIS A 127 -9.07 -26.19 23.25
N LYS A 128 -9.81 -26.10 22.14
CA LYS A 128 -9.79 -27.14 21.10
C LYS A 128 -8.75 -26.77 20.04
N VAL A 129 -7.63 -27.49 20.05
CA VAL A 129 -6.47 -27.23 19.19
C VAL A 129 -6.40 -28.27 18.07
N HIS A 130 -6.15 -27.83 16.84
CA HIS A 130 -5.67 -28.68 15.77
C HIS A 130 -4.38 -28.10 15.20
N SER A 131 -3.25 -28.73 15.52
CA SER A 131 -1.91 -28.26 15.16
C SER A 131 -1.24 -29.15 14.12
N HIS A 132 -0.44 -28.52 13.26
CA HIS A 132 0.45 -29.19 12.32
C HIS A 132 1.93 -28.96 12.62
N PHE A 133 2.26 -28.23 13.68
CA PHE A 133 3.67 -27.98 14.06
C PHE A 133 4.36 -29.22 14.63
N ASP A 134 3.61 -30.12 15.27
CA ASP A 134 4.16 -31.27 15.99
C ASP A 134 4.06 -32.61 15.23
N ARG A 135 3.69 -32.60 13.95
CA ARG A 135 3.55 -33.85 13.19
C ARG A 135 4.91 -34.45 12.80
N SER A 136 5.00 -35.78 12.84
CA SER A 136 6.19 -36.53 12.39
C SER A 136 6.55 -36.19 10.93
N LEU A 137 7.80 -36.49 10.53
CA LEU A 137 8.36 -36.24 9.18
C LEU A 137 7.49 -36.76 8.01
N GLU A 138 6.46 -37.56 8.26
CA GLU A 138 5.55 -38.12 7.25
C GLU A 138 4.57 -37.10 6.66
N SER A 139 4.21 -36.04 7.39
CA SER A 139 3.35 -34.98 6.88
C SER A 139 4.05 -33.63 6.96
N GLY A 140 4.61 -33.20 5.83
CA GLY A 140 5.26 -31.90 5.70
C GLY A 140 4.28 -30.71 5.65
N PRO A 141 4.81 -29.49 5.53
CA PRO A 141 4.03 -28.27 5.35
C PRO A 141 3.06 -28.35 4.17
N TYR A 142 1.92 -27.69 4.29
CA TYR A 142 0.93 -27.61 3.22
C TYR A 142 1.35 -26.58 2.17
N THR A 143 1.15 -26.91 0.90
CA THR A 143 1.41 -25.99 -0.22
C THR A 143 0.12 -25.26 -0.61
N LEU A 144 0.14 -23.93 -0.54
CA LEU A 144 -0.89 -23.03 -1.03
C LEU A 144 -0.44 -22.45 -2.37
N LYS A 145 -1.17 -22.82 -3.44
CA LYS A 145 -0.67 -22.65 -4.81
C LYS A 145 -0.92 -21.28 -5.44
N TYR A 146 -1.93 -20.56 -4.96
CA TYR A 146 -2.39 -19.29 -5.53
C TYR A 146 -3.26 -18.55 -4.52
N ARG A 147 -3.55 -17.27 -4.78
CA ARG A 147 -4.42 -16.44 -3.96
C ARG A 147 -5.82 -17.05 -3.82
N GLY A 148 -6.30 -17.18 -2.59
CA GLY A 148 -7.58 -17.84 -2.26
C GLY A 148 -7.46 -19.35 -2.06
N SER A 149 -6.30 -19.96 -2.30
CA SER A 149 -6.01 -21.33 -1.85
C SER A 149 -6.13 -21.39 -0.32
N MET A 150 -6.67 -22.49 0.21
CA MET A 150 -6.95 -22.62 1.64
C MET A 150 -6.77 -24.04 2.15
N TRP A 151 -6.35 -24.15 3.41
CA TRP A 151 -6.21 -25.40 4.15
C TRP A 151 -6.89 -25.30 5.51
N GLY A 152 -7.38 -26.42 6.03
CA GLY A 152 -8.14 -26.44 7.26
C GLY A 152 -9.06 -27.64 7.37
N TYR A 153 -10.10 -27.52 8.18
CA TYR A 153 -10.92 -28.64 8.61
C TYR A 153 -12.38 -28.42 8.22
N LYS A 154 -12.88 -29.28 7.32
CA LYS A 154 -14.30 -29.32 6.92
C LYS A 154 -15.21 -29.65 8.11
N ARG A 155 -14.80 -30.60 8.95
CA ARG A 155 -15.54 -31.03 10.15
C ARG A 155 -14.79 -30.59 11.41
N PHE A 156 -14.56 -29.28 11.55
CA PHE A 156 -13.71 -28.74 12.63
C PHE A 156 -14.33 -28.99 14.01
N PHE A 157 -15.63 -28.71 14.17
CA PHE A 157 -16.37 -29.05 15.40
C PHE A 157 -17.85 -29.26 15.10
N ARG A 158 -18.53 -30.13 15.86
CA ARG A 158 -19.98 -30.35 15.70
C ARG A 158 -20.73 -29.09 16.13
N ARG A 159 -21.67 -28.63 15.31
CA ARG A 159 -22.39 -27.37 15.55
C ARG A 159 -23.23 -27.44 16.83
N THR A 160 -23.99 -28.52 17.03
CA THR A 160 -24.80 -28.70 18.25
C THR A 160 -23.96 -28.76 19.52
N ALA A 161 -22.75 -29.34 19.44
CA ALA A 161 -21.81 -29.34 20.55
C ALA A 161 -21.20 -27.95 20.77
N LEU A 162 -20.94 -27.18 19.70
CA LEU A 162 -20.46 -25.81 19.79
C LEU A 162 -21.44 -24.92 20.54
N GLU A 163 -22.71 -24.95 20.12
CA GLU A 163 -23.78 -24.11 20.65
C GLU A 163 -24.08 -24.35 22.14
N THR A 164 -23.71 -25.52 22.66
CA THR A 164 -23.90 -25.90 24.07
C THR A 164 -22.61 -25.87 24.89
N SER A 165 -21.47 -25.51 24.27
CA SER A 165 -20.15 -25.53 24.90
C SER A 165 -19.74 -24.19 25.50
N ASP A 166 -18.65 -24.20 26.27
CA ASP A 166 -17.98 -22.98 26.75
C ASP A 166 -17.14 -22.26 25.68
N PHE A 167 -17.14 -22.74 24.42
CA PHE A 167 -16.48 -22.06 23.31
C PHE A 167 -17.30 -20.90 22.74
N LEU A 168 -18.64 -20.93 22.91
CA LEU A 168 -19.55 -19.87 22.51
C LEU A 168 -20.17 -19.23 23.77
N LYS A 169 -19.82 -17.98 24.05
CA LYS A 169 -20.34 -17.20 25.18
C LYS A 169 -20.74 -15.83 24.70
N ASP A 170 -21.87 -15.31 25.20
CA ASP A 170 -22.39 -13.98 24.86
C ASP A 170 -22.47 -13.75 23.33
N ASP A 171 -22.93 -14.78 22.63
CA ASP A 171 -23.02 -14.83 21.16
C ASP A 171 -21.68 -14.58 20.44
N CYS A 172 -20.57 -14.87 21.11
CA CYS A 172 -19.21 -14.59 20.65
C CYS A 172 -18.37 -15.87 20.61
N LEU A 173 -17.68 -16.08 19.49
CA LEU A 173 -16.71 -17.15 19.24
C LEU A 173 -15.31 -16.54 19.08
N LYS A 174 -14.28 -17.19 19.64
CA LYS A 174 -12.89 -16.74 19.50
C LYS A 174 -12.01 -17.85 18.92
N ILE A 175 -11.39 -17.57 17.78
CA ILE A 175 -10.48 -18.48 17.09
C ILE A 175 -9.09 -17.85 17.09
N ASN A 176 -8.08 -18.60 17.52
CA ASN A 176 -6.69 -18.24 17.32
C ASN A 176 -6.11 -19.09 16.18
N CYS A 177 -5.42 -18.47 15.24
CA CYS A 177 -4.69 -19.15 14.19
C CYS A 177 -3.21 -18.82 14.29
N THR A 178 -2.36 -19.85 14.33
CA THR A 178 -0.92 -19.70 14.19
C THR A 178 -0.52 -20.22 12.81
N VAL A 179 0.25 -19.44 12.06
CA VAL A 179 0.78 -19.83 10.75
C VAL A 179 2.30 -19.87 10.85
N GLY A 180 2.91 -20.90 10.30
CA GLY A 180 4.35 -21.06 10.18
C GLY A 180 4.74 -21.17 8.72
N VAL A 181 5.23 -20.08 8.14
CA VAL A 181 5.61 -20.05 6.72
C VAL A 181 7.03 -20.56 6.55
N VAL A 182 7.21 -21.54 5.68
CA VAL A 182 8.52 -22.14 5.41
C VAL A 182 9.28 -21.27 4.42
N VAL A 183 10.34 -20.64 4.89
CA VAL A 183 11.23 -19.78 4.10
C VAL A 183 12.55 -20.49 3.93
N SER A 184 12.99 -20.65 2.68
CA SER A 184 14.33 -21.14 2.36
C SER A 184 15.20 -19.95 1.99
N THR A 185 16.28 -19.74 2.74
CA THR A 185 17.30 -18.73 2.42
C THR A 185 18.60 -19.43 2.10
N MET A 186 19.30 -18.97 1.05
CA MET A 186 20.72 -19.28 0.92
C MET A 186 21.46 -18.52 2.01
N ASP A 187 22.18 -19.25 2.84
CA ASP A 187 22.98 -18.69 3.91
C ASP A 187 24.29 -18.15 3.33
N TYR A 188 24.21 -16.96 2.73
CA TYR A 188 25.40 -16.12 2.59
C TYR A 188 25.50 -15.32 3.88
N SER A 189 26.63 -15.42 4.57
CA SER A 189 26.97 -14.57 5.70
C SER A 189 26.88 -13.11 5.25
N ARG A 190 25.73 -12.46 5.50
CA ARG A 190 25.56 -11.03 5.26
C ARG A 190 26.59 -10.33 6.14
N PRO A 191 27.57 -9.59 5.57
CA PRO A 191 28.34 -8.69 6.40
C PRO A 191 27.36 -7.77 7.12
N HIS A 192 27.63 -7.48 8.39
CA HIS A 192 26.85 -6.58 9.25
C HIS A 192 26.25 -5.45 8.40
N SER A 193 24.92 -5.40 8.34
CA SER A 193 24.24 -4.35 7.59
C SER A 193 24.65 -3.02 8.18
N ILE A 194 25.29 -2.16 7.39
CA ILE A 194 25.52 -0.78 7.79
C ILE A 194 24.14 -0.14 7.89
N GLU A 195 23.78 0.33 9.07
CA GLU A 195 22.57 1.13 9.23
C GLU A 195 22.82 2.49 8.55
N VAL A 196 22.04 2.76 7.51
CA VAL A 196 22.06 4.04 6.80
C VAL A 196 20.95 4.90 7.41
N PRO A 197 21.27 6.08 7.98
CA PRO A 197 20.26 7.01 8.48
C PRO A 197 19.28 7.44 7.38
N GLU A 198 18.10 7.90 7.77
CA GLU A 198 17.17 8.55 6.84
C GLU A 198 17.79 9.81 6.22
N SER A 199 17.31 10.19 5.04
CA SER A 199 17.82 11.38 4.35
C SER A 199 17.49 12.65 5.12
N ASP A 200 18.50 13.49 5.34
CA ASP A 200 18.42 14.80 5.99
C ASP A 200 18.34 15.97 4.98
N ILE A 201 18.21 15.68 3.69
CA ILE A 201 18.18 16.69 2.63
C ILE A 201 17.07 17.72 2.84
N GLY A 202 15.89 17.29 3.27
CA GLY A 202 14.77 18.19 3.58
C GLY A 202 15.06 19.11 4.76
N TYR A 203 15.85 18.66 5.75
CA TYR A 203 16.31 19.51 6.84
C TYR A 203 17.30 20.57 6.36
N HIS A 204 18.26 20.18 5.51
CA HIS A 204 19.25 21.09 4.94
C HIS A 204 18.62 22.19 4.07
N PHE A 205 17.72 21.84 3.15
CA PHE A 205 16.98 22.84 2.36
C PHE A 205 16.02 23.64 3.24
N GLY A 206 15.33 23.01 4.19
CA GLY A 206 14.50 23.72 5.16
C GLY A 206 15.27 24.78 5.94
N THR A 207 16.53 24.52 6.29
CA THR A 207 17.40 25.48 6.97
C THR A 207 17.65 26.71 6.09
N LEU A 208 17.83 26.56 4.77
CA LEU A 208 17.98 27.71 3.86
C LEU A 208 16.73 28.61 3.86
N LEU A 209 15.54 28.00 3.92
CA LEU A 209 14.29 28.76 4.01
C LEU A 209 14.19 29.51 5.35
N ASP A 210 14.62 28.89 6.45
CA ASP A 210 14.56 29.47 7.79
C ASP A 210 15.59 30.60 7.99
N THR A 211 16.83 30.42 7.49
CA THR A 211 17.93 31.38 7.65
C THR A 211 17.91 32.50 6.61
N GLN A 212 17.19 32.31 5.50
CA GLN A 212 17.09 33.26 4.39
C GLN A 212 18.46 33.57 3.74
N GLU A 213 19.41 32.64 3.84
CA GLU A 213 20.73 32.78 3.21
C GLU A 213 20.65 32.57 1.69
N GLY A 214 21.03 33.59 0.92
CA GLY A 214 21.10 33.50 -0.55
C GLY A 214 19.78 33.75 -1.28
N VAL A 215 18.83 34.42 -0.63
CA VAL A 215 17.52 34.77 -1.20
C VAL A 215 17.67 35.61 -2.47
N ASP A 216 16.99 35.18 -3.52
CA ASP A 216 16.97 35.81 -4.85
C ASP A 216 15.55 36.12 -5.36
N VAL A 217 14.52 35.79 -4.56
CA VAL A 217 13.11 36.12 -4.82
C VAL A 217 12.33 36.37 -3.52
N ILE A 218 11.44 37.35 -3.54
CA ILE A 218 10.52 37.69 -2.45
C ILE A 218 9.08 37.63 -2.97
N PHE A 219 8.21 36.94 -2.22
CA PHE A 219 6.78 36.92 -2.48
C PHE A 219 6.05 37.78 -1.45
N ARG A 220 5.20 38.71 -1.90
CA ARG A 220 4.26 39.44 -1.05
C ARG A 220 2.90 38.76 -1.11
N VAL A 221 2.47 38.11 -0.03
CA VAL A 221 1.20 37.38 0.06
C VAL A 221 0.32 38.03 1.11
N ALA A 222 -0.77 38.68 0.70
CA ALA A 222 -1.68 39.43 1.57
C ALA A 222 -0.97 40.39 2.57
N GLY A 223 0.16 40.98 2.15
CA GLY A 223 0.97 41.90 2.97
C GLY A 223 2.08 41.24 3.80
N GLU A 224 2.18 39.91 3.84
CA GLU A 224 3.32 39.19 4.42
C GLU A 224 4.41 38.93 3.37
N GLU A 225 5.67 39.12 3.73
CA GLU A 225 6.83 38.83 2.87
C GLU A 225 7.36 37.41 3.10
N PHE A 226 7.62 36.70 2.01
CA PHE A 226 8.19 35.36 2.01
C PHE A 226 9.44 35.34 1.14
N HIS A 227 10.58 35.10 1.80
CA HIS A 227 11.88 35.01 1.15
C HIS A 227 12.13 33.58 0.65
N ALA A 228 12.61 33.43 -0.58
CA ALA A 228 12.84 32.12 -1.18
C ALA A 228 13.97 32.14 -2.25
N HIS A 229 14.15 30.99 -2.90
CA HIS A 229 15.22 30.70 -3.85
C HIS A 229 14.65 30.19 -5.17
N LYS A 230 14.90 30.91 -6.28
CA LYS A 230 14.38 30.62 -7.62
C LYS A 230 14.69 29.19 -8.04
N LEU A 231 15.93 28.74 -7.85
CA LEU A 231 16.37 27.39 -8.25
C LEU A 231 15.67 26.27 -7.47
N VAL A 232 15.44 26.46 -6.17
CA VAL A 232 14.74 25.45 -5.35
C VAL A 232 13.28 25.34 -5.78
N LEU A 233 12.61 26.48 -5.98
CA LEU A 233 11.23 26.55 -6.45
C LEU A 233 11.09 25.92 -7.86
N ALA A 234 11.94 26.32 -8.81
CA ALA A 234 11.92 25.83 -10.19
C ALA A 234 12.29 24.36 -10.34
N ALA A 235 13.10 23.81 -9.43
CA ALA A 235 13.40 22.38 -9.41
C ALA A 235 12.19 21.53 -8.97
N ARG A 236 11.25 22.14 -8.23
CA ARG A 236 10.15 21.44 -7.54
C ARG A 236 8.78 21.71 -8.16
N SER A 237 8.66 22.76 -8.97
CA SER A 237 7.43 23.20 -9.60
C SER A 237 7.71 23.67 -11.03
N SER A 238 7.00 23.07 -11.99
CA SER A 238 7.09 23.48 -13.40
C SER A 238 6.53 24.90 -13.59
N PHE A 239 5.50 25.28 -12.82
CA PHE A 239 4.96 26.64 -12.78
C PHE A 239 6.05 27.65 -12.42
N PHE A 240 6.74 27.46 -11.30
CA PHE A 240 7.80 28.38 -10.88
C PHE A 240 8.98 28.36 -11.85
N ARG A 241 9.31 27.21 -12.43
CA ARG A 241 10.33 27.13 -13.47
C ARG A 241 9.99 28.05 -14.65
N SER A 242 8.74 27.99 -15.13
CA SER A 242 8.28 28.82 -16.24
C SER A 242 8.25 30.31 -15.87
N GLU A 243 7.71 30.62 -14.70
CA GLU A 243 7.66 31.99 -14.15
C GLU A 243 9.03 32.65 -14.01
N PHE A 244 10.09 31.87 -13.77
CA PHE A 244 11.44 32.40 -13.63
C PHE A 244 12.27 32.35 -14.90
N PHE A 245 12.13 31.32 -15.74
CA PHE A 245 13.11 31.06 -16.81
C PHE A 245 12.53 31.06 -18.23
N ASP A 246 11.21 31.00 -18.41
CA ASP A 246 10.62 30.98 -19.76
C ASP A 246 10.27 32.39 -20.28
N HIS A 247 10.17 33.39 -19.39
CA HIS A 247 9.81 34.77 -19.73
C HIS A 247 11.01 35.72 -19.93
N GLU A 248 12.25 35.23 -19.83
CA GLU A 248 13.47 36.06 -19.92
C GLU A 248 13.96 36.34 -21.36
N SER A 249 13.18 36.01 -22.40
CA SER A 249 13.64 36.11 -23.81
C SER A 249 13.52 37.49 -24.46
N ASP A 250 12.84 38.46 -23.84
CA ASP A 250 12.38 39.67 -24.57
C ASP A 250 12.97 41.02 -24.10
N GLU A 251 13.92 41.05 -23.16
CA GLU A 251 14.57 42.31 -22.77
C GLU A 251 16.11 42.24 -22.87
N GLU A 252 16.69 43.16 -23.65
CA GLU A 252 18.12 43.46 -23.78
C GLU A 252 18.73 43.97 -22.44
N LYS A 253 18.62 43.19 -21.37
CA LYS A 253 19.35 43.41 -20.12
C LYS A 253 20.51 42.43 -20.07
N ASN A 254 21.70 42.92 -19.69
CA ASN A 254 22.86 42.07 -19.50
C ASN A 254 22.51 40.97 -18.48
N GLU A 255 22.72 39.69 -18.85
CA GLU A 255 22.44 38.53 -17.99
C GLU A 255 22.98 38.73 -16.57
N ALA A 256 24.16 39.33 -16.41
CA ALA A 256 24.80 39.57 -15.12
C ALA A 256 24.06 40.55 -14.18
N ASP A 257 23.27 41.49 -14.70
CA ASP A 257 22.49 42.43 -13.87
C ASP A 257 21.14 41.81 -13.44
N VAL A 258 20.60 40.87 -14.23
CA VAL A 258 19.30 40.20 -13.99
C VAL A 258 19.39 39.18 -12.85
N TRP A 259 20.53 38.49 -12.68
CA TRP A 259 20.73 37.53 -11.58
C TRP A 259 20.97 38.19 -10.22
N ASN A 260 21.29 39.48 -10.17
CA ASN A 260 21.64 40.19 -8.93
C ASN A 260 20.47 40.99 -8.33
N GLU A 261 19.38 41.19 -9.07
CA GLU A 261 18.18 41.87 -8.55
C GLU A 261 17.21 40.86 -7.95
N ILE A 262 16.83 41.08 -6.68
CA ILE A 262 15.83 40.26 -6.00
C ILE A 262 14.48 40.47 -6.71
N LYS A 263 13.96 39.42 -7.35
CA LYS A 263 12.65 39.49 -8.03
C LYS A 263 11.56 39.55 -6.97
N GLU A 264 10.63 40.48 -7.12
CA GLU A 264 9.47 40.61 -6.25
C GLU A 264 8.18 40.18 -6.95
N ILE A 265 7.41 39.29 -6.31
CA ILE A 265 6.18 38.72 -6.87
C ILE A 265 5.03 38.92 -5.87
N VAL A 266 3.92 39.49 -6.33
CA VAL A 266 2.71 39.67 -5.51
C VAL A 266 1.74 38.52 -5.74
N ILE A 267 1.20 37.94 -4.67
CA ILE A 267 0.17 36.89 -4.69
C ILE A 267 -1.02 37.37 -3.85
N ASP A 268 -2.10 37.77 -4.53
CA ASP A 268 -3.28 38.37 -3.89
C ASP A 268 -4.37 37.34 -3.53
N ASP A 269 -4.34 36.15 -4.15
CA ASP A 269 -5.41 35.15 -4.11
C ASP A 269 -5.11 33.95 -3.20
N MET A 270 -4.25 34.12 -2.19
CA MET A 270 -3.87 33.05 -1.28
C MET A 270 -3.62 33.53 0.14
N ASP A 271 -4.06 32.73 1.11
CA ASP A 271 -3.78 32.98 2.51
C ASP A 271 -2.29 32.76 2.82
N PRO A 272 -1.64 33.63 3.61
CA PRO A 272 -0.23 33.48 3.99
C PRO A 272 0.10 32.13 4.62
N LYS A 273 -0.83 31.56 5.40
CA LYS A 273 -0.68 30.21 6.00
C LYS A 273 -0.58 29.11 4.95
N VAL A 274 -1.37 29.20 3.87
CA VAL A 274 -1.36 28.22 2.79
C VAL A 274 -0.04 28.34 2.02
N PHE A 275 0.39 29.56 1.70
CA PHE A 275 1.66 29.76 1.00
C PHE A 275 2.87 29.29 1.83
N ARG A 276 2.85 29.54 3.14
CA ARG A 276 3.85 28.99 4.07
C ARG A 276 3.93 27.47 4.00
N ALA A 277 2.79 26.79 3.95
CA ALA A 277 2.73 25.34 3.81
C ALA A 277 3.25 24.86 2.44
N VAL A 278 2.98 25.60 1.34
CA VAL A 278 3.55 25.34 0.02
C VAL A 278 5.07 25.44 0.05
N LEU A 279 5.63 26.50 0.62
CA LEU A 279 7.09 26.66 0.77
C LEU A 279 7.69 25.56 1.65
N HIS A 280 7.06 25.26 2.78
CA HIS A 280 7.48 24.15 3.64
C HIS A 280 7.60 22.85 2.84
N PHE A 281 6.58 22.50 2.05
CA PHE A 281 6.61 21.31 1.20
C PHE A 281 7.72 21.36 0.14
N ILE A 282 7.89 22.50 -0.54
CA ILE A 282 8.89 22.63 -1.60
C ILE A 282 10.31 22.34 -1.07
N TYR A 283 10.64 22.86 0.11
CA TYR A 283 11.98 22.72 0.71
C TYR A 283 12.16 21.43 1.51
N ARG A 284 11.11 20.89 2.15
CA ARG A 284 11.23 19.76 3.08
C ARG A 284 10.61 18.46 2.58
N ASP A 285 9.87 18.50 1.46
CA ASP A 285 9.14 17.37 0.85
C ASP A 285 8.21 16.63 1.82
N ASN A 286 7.65 17.35 2.78
CA ASN A 286 6.68 16.83 3.75
C ASN A 286 5.52 17.82 3.98
N LEU A 287 4.40 17.28 4.45
CA LEU A 287 3.24 18.06 4.84
C LEU A 287 3.43 18.60 6.26
N VAL A 288 2.78 19.73 6.55
CA VAL A 288 2.70 20.26 7.93
C VAL A 288 1.93 19.28 8.82
N ASN A 289 2.12 19.33 10.14
CA ASN A 289 1.56 18.35 11.07
C ASN A 289 0.01 18.28 11.01
N ASP A 290 -0.56 17.11 11.29
CA ASP A 290 -2.02 16.86 11.29
C ASP A 290 -2.80 17.85 12.19
N ASP A 291 -2.21 18.31 13.29
CA ASP A 291 -2.81 19.32 14.17
C ASP A 291 -2.98 20.68 13.48
N GLU A 292 -2.09 21.04 12.56
CA GLU A 292 -2.14 22.30 11.81
C GLU A 292 -3.12 22.21 10.63
N LEU A 293 -3.22 21.04 10.01
CA LEU A 293 -4.20 20.74 8.95
C LEU A 293 -5.64 20.67 9.45
N SER A 294 -5.83 20.31 10.74
CA SER A 294 -7.14 20.19 11.38
C SER A 294 -7.60 21.47 12.10
N ALA A 295 -6.77 22.50 12.19
CA ALA A 295 -7.02 23.74 12.94
C ALA A 295 -8.15 24.64 12.38
N SER A 296 -9.00 24.16 11.47
CA SER A 296 -10.16 24.92 10.99
C SER A 296 -11.29 24.92 12.01
N SER A 297 -11.92 26.08 12.20
CA SER A 297 -13.15 26.24 12.99
C SER A 297 -14.27 25.34 12.47
N SER A 298 -15.03 24.76 13.41
CA SER A 298 -15.98 23.65 13.23
C SER A 298 -17.15 23.87 12.26
N ASP A 299 -17.28 25.05 11.65
CA ASP A 299 -18.43 25.43 10.79
C ASP A 299 -18.01 25.89 9.37
N CYS A 300 -16.74 25.75 8.98
CA CYS A 300 -16.26 26.20 7.67
C CYS A 300 -16.35 25.11 6.60
N SER A 301 -16.62 25.51 5.35
CA SER A 301 -16.66 24.61 4.19
C SER A 301 -15.33 23.87 4.03
N ILE A 302 -15.33 22.65 3.48
CA ILE A 302 -14.09 21.88 3.24
C ILE A 302 -13.09 22.65 2.37
N PHE A 303 -13.60 23.49 1.47
CA PHE A 303 -12.81 24.40 0.63
C PHE A 303 -12.05 25.46 1.44
N ASP A 304 -12.56 25.84 2.60
CA ASP A 304 -11.96 26.86 3.47
C ASP A 304 -10.91 26.29 4.42
N THR A 305 -10.88 24.96 4.58
CA THR A 305 -9.88 24.26 5.41
C THR A 305 -8.48 24.43 4.84
N LEU A 306 -7.46 24.34 5.70
CA LEU A 306 -6.07 24.39 5.25
C LEU A 306 -5.78 23.30 4.21
N ALA A 307 -6.27 22.08 4.45
CA ALA A 307 -6.09 20.97 3.51
C ALA A 307 -6.75 21.23 2.13
N GLY A 308 -7.96 21.80 2.12
CA GLY A 308 -8.66 22.17 0.88
C GLY A 308 -7.94 23.27 0.10
N LYS A 309 -7.57 24.37 0.78
CA LYS A 309 -6.81 25.46 0.16
C LYS A 309 -5.41 25.03 -0.29
N LEU A 310 -4.76 24.14 0.46
CA LEU A 310 -3.46 23.59 0.10
C LEU A 310 -3.55 22.66 -1.11
N MET A 311 -4.64 21.90 -1.26
CA MET A 311 -4.92 21.13 -2.47
C MET A 311 -5.09 22.04 -3.69
N ALA A 312 -5.83 23.15 -3.55
CA ALA A 312 -5.96 24.15 -4.60
C ALA A 312 -4.61 24.77 -4.99
N ALA A 313 -3.78 25.11 -4.00
CA ALA A 313 -2.44 25.63 -4.24
C ALA A 313 -1.52 24.58 -4.90
N ALA A 314 -1.63 23.31 -4.51
CA ALA A 314 -0.86 22.23 -5.11
C ALA A 314 -1.18 22.04 -6.60
N ASP A 315 -2.44 22.17 -6.98
CA ASP A 315 -2.86 22.15 -8.39
C ASP A 315 -2.36 23.41 -9.13
N LYS A 316 -2.55 24.59 -8.54
CA LYS A 316 -2.10 25.88 -9.11
C LYS A 316 -0.60 25.94 -9.41
N TYR A 317 0.22 25.44 -8.48
CA TYR A 317 1.69 25.48 -8.60
C TYR A 317 2.29 24.22 -9.20
N ASP A 318 1.47 23.32 -9.75
CA ASP A 318 1.89 22.02 -10.30
C ASP A 318 2.81 21.24 -9.35
N LEU A 319 2.27 20.86 -8.19
CA LEU A 319 2.93 20.08 -7.15
C LEU A 319 2.20 18.73 -6.95
N PRO A 320 2.35 17.75 -7.87
CA PRO A 320 1.55 16.51 -7.86
C PRO A 320 1.69 15.70 -6.57
N ARG A 321 2.89 15.64 -5.99
CA ARG A 321 3.13 14.91 -4.74
C ARG A 321 2.46 15.60 -3.54
N LEU A 322 2.44 16.94 -3.48
CA LEU A 322 1.71 17.66 -2.45
C LEU A 322 0.21 17.42 -2.57
N ARG A 323 -0.32 17.43 -3.80
CA ARG A 323 -1.72 17.11 -4.06
C ARG A 323 -2.07 15.71 -3.52
N LEU A 324 -1.27 14.70 -3.82
CA LEU A 324 -1.46 13.33 -3.30
C LEU A 324 -1.38 13.24 -1.76
N LEU A 325 -0.52 14.03 -1.11
CA LEU A 325 -0.47 14.11 0.35
C LEU A 325 -1.77 14.69 0.92
N CYS A 326 -2.30 15.75 0.31
CA CYS A 326 -3.60 16.32 0.66
C CYS A 326 -4.74 15.31 0.41
N GLU A 327 -4.70 14.58 -0.71
CA GLU A 327 -5.66 13.51 -1.03
C GLU A 327 -5.66 12.41 0.04
N SER A 328 -4.47 11.95 0.43
CA SER A 328 -4.31 10.93 1.49
C SER A 328 -4.84 11.40 2.84
N TYR A 329 -4.58 12.67 3.20
CA TYR A 329 -5.10 13.25 4.44
C TYR A 329 -6.63 13.34 4.41
N LEU A 330 -7.22 13.96 3.38
CA LEU A 330 -8.67 14.13 3.27
C LEU A 330 -9.41 12.78 3.19
N CYS A 331 -8.81 11.78 2.55
CA CYS A 331 -9.36 10.42 2.47
C CYS A 331 -9.63 9.80 3.86
N LYS A 332 -8.77 10.06 4.86
CA LYS A 332 -8.95 9.56 6.23
C LYS A 332 -10.17 10.17 6.94
N HIS A 333 -10.67 11.31 6.47
CA HIS A 333 -11.75 12.08 7.09
C HIS A 333 -13.06 12.06 6.27
N ILE A 334 -13.15 11.19 5.26
CA ILE A 334 -14.39 10.99 4.51
C ILE A 334 -15.48 10.42 5.43
N SER A 335 -16.65 11.04 5.38
CA SER A 335 -17.86 10.60 6.07
C SER A 335 -19.06 10.78 5.16
N VAL A 336 -20.22 10.23 5.55
CA VAL A 336 -21.48 10.43 4.82
C VAL A 336 -21.79 11.91 4.61
N ASN A 337 -21.51 12.76 5.61
CA ASN A 337 -21.82 14.19 5.57
C ASN A 337 -20.82 14.99 4.73
N SER A 338 -19.56 14.54 4.64
CA SER A 338 -18.48 15.27 3.95
C SER A 338 -18.17 14.76 2.54
N VAL A 339 -18.59 13.54 2.17
CA VAL A 339 -18.15 12.92 0.91
C VAL A 339 -18.52 13.73 -0.34
N ALA A 340 -19.71 14.34 -0.38
CA ALA A 340 -20.17 15.08 -1.55
C ALA A 340 -19.38 16.38 -1.78
N THR A 341 -19.09 17.14 -0.72
CA THR A 341 -18.26 18.35 -0.81
C THR A 341 -16.79 18.00 -1.05
N THR A 342 -16.29 16.90 -0.45
CA THR A 342 -14.93 16.38 -0.70
C THR A 342 -14.78 15.92 -2.15
N LEU A 343 -15.81 15.29 -2.73
CA LEU A 343 -15.83 14.88 -4.13
C LEU A 343 -15.76 16.09 -5.07
N ALA A 344 -16.52 17.14 -4.78
CA ALA A 344 -16.49 18.38 -5.56
C ALA A 344 -15.12 19.05 -5.49
N LEU A 345 -14.51 19.12 -4.30
CA LEU A 345 -13.15 19.63 -4.11
C LEU A 345 -12.12 18.81 -4.91
N ALA A 346 -12.24 17.49 -4.87
CA ALA A 346 -11.32 16.59 -5.56
C ALA A 346 -11.39 16.75 -7.09
N ASP A 347 -12.61 16.87 -7.63
CA ASP A 347 -12.83 17.11 -9.06
C ASP A 347 -12.27 18.47 -9.49
N GLN A 348 -12.54 19.53 -8.72
CA GLN A 348 -12.12 20.89 -9.03
C GLN A 348 -10.60 21.05 -9.10
N HIS A 349 -9.84 20.27 -8.34
CA HIS A 349 -8.38 20.37 -8.24
C HIS A 349 -7.64 19.17 -8.81
N HIS A 350 -8.29 18.40 -9.70
CA HIS A 350 -7.69 17.27 -10.41
C HIS A 350 -7.06 16.20 -9.49
N ALA A 351 -7.66 16.01 -8.31
CA ALA A 351 -7.27 15.03 -7.29
C ALA A 351 -7.97 13.68 -7.57
N MET A 352 -7.43 12.94 -8.54
CA MET A 352 -8.08 11.78 -9.14
C MET A 352 -8.22 10.58 -8.19
N GLU A 353 -7.27 10.36 -7.29
CA GLU A 353 -7.31 9.23 -6.34
C GLU A 353 -8.39 9.48 -5.28
N LEU A 354 -8.44 10.69 -4.72
CA LEU A 354 -9.48 11.10 -3.79
C LEU A 354 -10.87 11.09 -4.46
N LYS A 355 -10.97 11.59 -5.71
CA LYS A 355 -12.22 11.54 -6.48
C LYS A 355 -12.73 10.11 -6.62
N SER A 356 -11.86 9.16 -6.98
CA SER A 356 -12.19 7.74 -7.12
C SER A 356 -12.71 7.13 -5.80
N VAL A 357 -12.01 7.40 -4.68
CA VAL A 357 -12.43 6.94 -3.35
C VAL A 357 -13.78 7.53 -2.96
N CYS A 358 -13.98 8.83 -3.17
CA CYS A 358 -15.24 9.51 -2.87
C CYS A 358 -16.40 8.95 -3.69
N LEU A 359 -16.22 8.72 -5.00
CA LEU A 359 -17.25 8.13 -5.87
C LEU A 359 -17.67 6.75 -5.36
N LYS A 360 -16.71 5.89 -5.00
CA LYS A 360 -16.98 4.55 -4.48
C LYS A 360 -17.71 4.61 -3.13
N PHE A 361 -17.23 5.42 -2.20
CA PHE A 361 -17.85 5.58 -0.88
C PHE A 361 -19.27 6.13 -1.00
N ALA A 362 -19.49 7.13 -1.86
CA ALA A 362 -20.80 7.70 -2.13
C ALA A 362 -21.76 6.67 -2.76
N ALA A 363 -21.27 5.84 -3.68
CA ALA A 363 -22.07 4.77 -4.29
C ALA A 363 -22.51 3.71 -3.26
N GLU A 364 -21.61 3.31 -2.37
CA GLU A 364 -21.90 2.34 -1.30
C GLU A 364 -22.88 2.88 -0.25
N ASN A 365 -22.92 4.19 -0.04
CA ASN A 365 -23.71 4.87 1.00
C ASN A 365 -24.79 5.82 0.44
N LEU A 366 -25.18 5.64 -0.83
CA LEU A 366 -25.95 6.62 -1.61
C LEU A 366 -27.22 7.11 -0.92
N SER A 367 -27.98 6.21 -0.29
CA SER A 367 -29.24 6.54 0.39
C SER A 367 -29.07 7.51 1.56
N ALA A 368 -27.91 7.51 2.21
CA ALA A 368 -27.59 8.45 3.27
C ALA A 368 -27.03 9.75 2.68
N VAL A 369 -26.13 9.67 1.70
CA VAL A 369 -25.48 10.82 1.06
C VAL A 369 -26.49 11.75 0.39
N ILE A 370 -27.50 11.23 -0.33
CA ILE A 370 -28.52 12.05 -1.02
C ILE A 370 -29.31 12.96 -0.06
N ARG A 371 -29.34 12.64 1.24
CA ARG A 371 -30.05 13.42 2.26
C ARG A 371 -29.18 14.48 2.94
N THR A 372 -27.94 14.65 2.51
CA THR A 372 -26.98 15.60 3.10
C THR A 372 -26.97 16.92 2.36
N GLU A 373 -26.73 18.01 3.08
CA GLU A 373 -26.56 19.36 2.49
C GLU A 373 -25.39 19.38 1.48
N GLY A 374 -24.36 18.56 1.69
CA GLY A 374 -23.26 18.43 0.75
C GLY A 374 -23.69 17.86 -0.61
N PHE A 375 -24.70 17.00 -0.65
CA PHE A 375 -25.24 16.49 -1.91
C PHE A 375 -26.12 17.54 -2.63
N ASP A 376 -26.85 18.36 -1.88
CA ASP A 376 -27.56 19.52 -2.44
C ASP A 376 -26.55 20.51 -3.07
N TYR A 377 -25.42 20.77 -2.41
CA TYR A 377 -24.34 21.57 -3.00
C TYR A 377 -23.83 20.97 -4.33
N LEU A 378 -23.58 19.65 -4.36
CA LEU A 378 -23.13 18.96 -5.57
C LEU A 378 -24.18 19.06 -6.68
N LYS A 379 -25.47 19.03 -6.33
CA LYS A 379 -26.56 19.17 -7.30
C LYS A 379 -26.55 20.53 -7.99
N ASP A 380 -26.32 21.59 -7.23
CA ASP A 380 -26.38 22.95 -7.74
C ASP A 380 -25.09 23.38 -8.44
N ASN A 381 -23.93 22.86 -8.01
CA ASN A 381 -22.61 23.32 -8.50
C ASN A 381 -21.89 22.33 -9.42
N CYS A 382 -22.13 21.02 -9.30
CA CYS A 382 -21.38 19.98 -10.01
C CYS A 382 -22.29 18.84 -10.54
N PRO A 383 -23.25 19.13 -11.44
CA PRO A 383 -24.23 18.12 -11.88
C PRO A 383 -23.63 16.93 -12.65
N SER A 384 -22.45 17.09 -13.27
CA SER A 384 -21.69 16.00 -13.90
C SER A 384 -21.33 14.91 -12.89
N LEU A 385 -20.96 15.28 -11.66
CA LEU A 385 -20.56 14.35 -10.60
C LEU A 385 -21.73 13.48 -10.14
N GLN A 386 -22.99 13.94 -10.24
CA GLN A 386 -24.15 13.08 -9.98
C GLN A 386 -24.20 11.92 -10.98
N SER A 387 -23.94 12.21 -12.25
CA SER A 387 -23.92 11.19 -13.30
C SER A 387 -22.77 10.22 -13.10
N GLU A 388 -21.62 10.68 -12.62
CA GLU A 388 -20.49 9.82 -12.26
C GLU A 388 -20.83 8.92 -11.07
N ILE A 389 -21.42 9.45 -9.99
CA ILE A 389 -21.89 8.63 -8.85
C ILE A 389 -22.86 7.55 -9.33
N LEU A 390 -23.86 7.92 -10.15
CA LEU A 390 -24.83 6.96 -10.70
C LEU A 390 -24.17 5.91 -11.59
N ARG A 391 -23.16 6.28 -12.38
CA ARG A 391 -22.37 5.33 -13.16
C ARG A 391 -21.59 4.37 -12.27
N THR A 392 -20.95 4.87 -11.21
CA THR A 392 -20.27 4.03 -10.21
C THR A 392 -21.24 3.07 -9.53
N VAL A 393 -22.45 3.52 -9.17
CA VAL A 393 -23.52 2.66 -8.59
C VAL A 393 -23.98 1.58 -9.57
N ALA A 394 -24.10 1.91 -10.85
CA ALA A 394 -24.47 0.96 -11.89
C ALA A 394 -23.35 -0.04 -12.24
N GLY A 395 -22.14 0.13 -11.69
CA GLY A 395 -20.96 -0.65 -12.05
C GLY A 395 -20.46 -0.35 -13.47
N CYS A 396 -20.81 0.82 -14.02
CA CYS A 396 -20.29 1.33 -15.28
C CYS A 396 -18.89 1.91 -15.02
N GLU A 397 -17.87 1.06 -14.98
CA GLU A 397 -16.49 1.53 -14.96
C GLU A 397 -16.20 2.28 -16.28
N GLU A 398 -15.84 3.56 -16.19
CA GLU A 398 -15.22 4.25 -17.32
C GLU A 398 -13.86 3.58 -17.57
N GLN A 399 -13.72 3.01 -18.76
CA GLN A 399 -12.47 2.46 -19.25
C GLN A 399 -11.48 3.60 -19.52
N CYS A 400 -10.81 4.09 -18.49
CA CYS A 400 -9.51 4.71 -18.68
C CYS A 400 -8.53 3.62 -19.15
N SER A 401 -7.95 3.83 -20.32
CA SER A 401 -7.12 2.91 -21.09
C SER A 401 -6.03 2.19 -20.27
N SER A 402 -6.32 0.97 -19.82
CA SER A 402 -5.35 -0.12 -19.67
C SER A 402 -6.12 -1.44 -19.57
N GLY A 403 -5.85 -2.36 -20.49
CA GLY A 403 -6.68 -3.55 -20.73
C GLY A 403 -6.74 -4.51 -19.56
N GLY A 404 -7.96 -4.79 -19.09
CA GLY A 404 -8.27 -5.90 -18.19
C GLY A 404 -9.78 -6.02 -18.01
N LYS A 405 -10.42 -6.89 -18.80
CA LYS A 405 -11.88 -7.10 -18.75
C LYS A 405 -12.29 -7.76 -17.44
N SER A 406 -13.10 -7.07 -16.64
CA SER A 406 -14.01 -7.71 -15.68
C SER A 406 -15.45 -7.40 -16.10
N GLN A 407 -16.17 -8.41 -16.59
CA GLN A 407 -17.59 -8.31 -16.90
C GLN A 407 -18.42 -8.43 -15.62
N SER A 408 -19.33 -7.48 -15.38
CA SER A 408 -20.28 -7.55 -14.28
C SER A 408 -21.46 -8.49 -14.61
N VAL A 409 -21.93 -9.19 -13.58
CA VAL A 409 -22.90 -10.31 -13.63
C VAL A 409 -24.34 -9.84 -13.94
N TRP A 410 -24.62 -8.54 -13.92
CA TRP A 410 -25.97 -7.99 -14.09
C TRP A 410 -26.47 -7.89 -15.53
N ALA A 411 -25.61 -8.05 -16.53
CA ALA A 411 -25.99 -7.99 -17.95
C ALA A 411 -26.66 -9.28 -18.48
N GLN A 412 -26.82 -10.32 -17.66
CA GLN A 412 -27.35 -11.63 -18.12
C GLN A 412 -28.86 -11.82 -17.92
N LEU A 413 -29.58 -10.83 -17.39
CA LEU A 413 -31.02 -10.94 -17.13
C LEU A 413 -31.81 -9.81 -17.79
N SER A 414 -31.59 -9.55 -19.08
CA SER A 414 -32.55 -8.80 -19.88
C SER A 414 -32.31 -9.04 -21.38
N ASP A 415 -32.49 -10.28 -21.84
CA ASP A 415 -32.78 -10.49 -23.26
C ASP A 415 -33.91 -11.52 -23.40
N GLY A 416 -35.12 -10.98 -23.46
CA GLY A 416 -36.37 -11.70 -23.62
C GLY A 416 -37.34 -10.79 -24.36
N GLY A 417 -37.05 -10.55 -25.64
CA GLY A 417 -37.83 -9.68 -26.52
C GLY A 417 -37.99 -10.28 -27.90
N ASP A 418 -39.14 -10.93 -28.09
CA ASP A 418 -39.64 -11.56 -29.31
C ASP A 418 -39.67 -10.59 -30.50
N THR A 419 -39.02 -10.92 -31.64
CA THR A 419 -39.35 -10.31 -32.94
C THR A 419 -39.28 -11.34 -34.07
N SER A 420 -40.45 -11.85 -34.44
CA SER A 420 -40.70 -12.45 -35.74
C SER A 420 -40.80 -11.33 -36.79
N GLY A 421 -39.88 -11.32 -37.76
CA GLY A 421 -39.79 -10.26 -38.77
C GLY A 421 -39.20 -10.72 -40.10
N ARG A 422 -40.06 -11.34 -40.93
CA ARG A 422 -39.76 -11.78 -42.30
C ARG A 422 -39.81 -10.60 -43.28
N ARG A 423 -38.69 -10.22 -43.92
CA ARG A 423 -38.63 -9.46 -45.21
C ARG A 423 -37.33 -9.85 -45.94
N VAL A 424 -37.37 -10.69 -46.97
CA VAL A 424 -37.60 -10.39 -48.40
C VAL A 424 -36.81 -9.16 -48.88
N ARG A 425 -35.71 -9.43 -49.60
CA ARG A 425 -34.94 -8.48 -50.41
C ARG A 425 -35.68 -8.17 -51.72
N PRO A 426 -35.58 -6.94 -52.23
CA PRO A 426 -35.58 -6.72 -53.67
C PRO A 426 -34.25 -6.11 -54.16
N ARG A 427 -33.85 -6.57 -55.35
CA ARG A 427 -32.97 -5.88 -56.32
C ARG A 427 -33.65 -4.54 -56.72
N VAL A 428 -32.99 -3.42 -56.96
CA VAL A 428 -31.81 -3.08 -57.78
C VAL A 428 -31.11 -1.90 -57.13
#